data_AF-A0AA88DEH8-F1
#
_entry.id   AF-A0AA88DEH8-F1
#
_cell.length_a   1.000
_cell.length_b   1.000
_cell.length_c   1.000
_cell.angle_alpha   90.00
_cell.angle_beta   90.00
_cell.angle_gamma   90.00
#
_symmetry.space_group_name_H-M   'P 1'
#
loop_
_entity.id
_entity.type
_entity.pdbx_description
1 polymer ?
#
loop_
_entity_poly.entity_id
_entity_poly.type
_entity_poly.pdbx_seq_one_letter_code
_entity_poly.pdbx_strand_id
1 'polypeptide(L)'
;MEEYMLVGLENAGSFLLIVMAFTGIQDFVTKDYLDWIFSDPAPKMVNAMSIVGRVMNDIAYHKSDKRRSGCIVASAVECYIKQFGATEEEAINELTKPVVDAWKDANEECLHTSIPRPLITRVLYLVRVNHEMYLEGDGFTQATLLKDLIASLVINPVPL
;
A
#
# COMPACT_ATOMS: atom_id res chain seq x y z
N MET A 1 -9.42 -13.99 8.95
CA MET A 1 -9.31 -13.12 7.78
C MET A 1 -9.88 -11.74 8.08
N GLU A 2 -11.17 -11.61 8.39
CA GLU A 2 -11.78 -10.30 8.71
C GLU A 2 -11.12 -9.59 9.89
N GLU A 3 -10.93 -10.30 11.02
CA GLU A 3 -10.21 -9.78 12.19
C GLU A 3 -8.78 -9.34 11.85
N TYR A 4 -8.07 -10.14 11.06
CA TYR A 4 -6.72 -9.82 10.62
C TYR A 4 -6.70 -8.55 9.77
N MET A 5 -7.63 -8.40 8.82
CA MET A 5 -7.66 -7.23 7.94
C MET A 5 -7.98 -5.96 8.69
N LEU A 6 -8.87 -6.01 9.68
CA LEU A 6 -9.18 -4.84 10.51
C LEU A 6 -7.90 -4.30 11.18
N VAL A 7 -7.14 -5.18 11.84
CA VAL A 7 -5.88 -4.81 12.52
C VAL A 7 -4.77 -4.52 11.51
N GLY A 8 -4.70 -5.26 10.41
CA GLY A 8 -3.65 -5.15 9.39
C GLY A 8 -3.74 -3.84 8.60
N LEU A 9 -4.93 -3.34 8.33
CA LEU A 9 -5.14 -2.07 7.65
C LEU A 9 -4.82 -0.87 8.56
N GLU A 10 -5.12 -0.96 9.86
CA GLU A 10 -4.69 0.05 10.84
C GLU A 10 -3.16 0.07 10.98
N ASN A 11 -2.54 -1.10 11.05
CA ASN A 11 -1.08 -1.25 11.16
C ASN A 11 -0.33 -1.01 9.85
N ALA A 12 -1.01 -0.76 8.72
CA ALA A 12 -0.36 -0.46 7.44
C ALA A 12 0.47 0.83 7.48
N GLY A 13 0.25 1.70 8.47
CA GLY A 13 1.01 2.93 8.66
C GLY A 13 0.68 4.04 7.65
N SER A 14 -0.37 3.87 6.84
CA SER A 14 -0.75 4.82 5.79
C SER A 14 -1.00 6.22 6.33
N PHE A 15 -1.77 6.36 7.41
CA PHE A 15 -2.07 7.65 8.03
C PHE A 15 -0.78 8.40 8.42
N LEU A 16 0.17 7.70 9.04
CA LEU A 16 1.46 8.27 9.44
C LEU A 16 2.27 8.73 8.22
N LEU A 17 2.37 7.90 7.17
CA LEU A 17 3.08 8.23 5.94
C LEU A 17 2.46 9.43 5.22
N ILE A 18 1.13 9.52 5.16
CA ILE A 18 0.43 10.65 4.55
C ILE A 18 0.67 11.93 5.34
N VAL A 19 0.55 11.89 6.68
CA VAL A 19 0.83 13.05 7.53
C VAL A 19 2.27 13.52 7.35
N MET A 20 3.26 12.62 7.36
CA MET A 20 4.66 12.99 7.12
C MET A 20 4.87 13.57 5.71
N ALA A 21 4.17 13.05 4.70
CA ALA A 21 4.28 13.58 3.35
C ALA A 21 3.63 14.97 3.21
N PHE A 22 2.57 15.24 3.99
CA PHE A 22 1.89 16.53 4.03
C PHE A 22 2.75 17.58 4.73
N THR A 23 3.37 17.28 5.87
CA THR A 23 4.22 18.24 6.58
C THR A 23 5.43 18.72 5.76
N GLY A 24 5.88 17.92 4.79
CA GLY A 24 6.92 18.31 3.83
C GLY A 24 6.45 19.29 2.74
N ILE A 25 5.15 19.57 2.63
CA ILE A 25 4.57 20.54 1.69
C ILE A 25 4.30 21.83 2.46
N GLN A 26 5.37 22.60 2.68
CA GLN A 26 5.33 23.86 3.43
C GLN A 26 4.28 24.84 2.85
N ASP A 27 3.73 25.67 3.73
CA ASP A 27 2.77 26.75 3.43
C ASP A 27 1.41 26.35 2.83
N PHE A 28 1.13 25.05 2.66
CA PHE A 28 -0.08 24.56 2.00
C PHE A 28 -1.03 23.75 2.91
N VAL A 29 -0.50 23.13 3.97
CA VAL A 29 -1.27 22.21 4.81
C VAL A 29 -1.99 22.93 5.94
N THR A 30 -3.31 22.74 6.01
CA THR A 30 -4.17 23.23 7.09
C THR A 30 -4.57 22.09 8.03
N LYS A 31 -5.11 22.44 9.20
CA LYS A 31 -5.69 21.47 10.13
C LYS A 31 -6.80 20.66 9.45
N ASP A 32 -7.66 21.30 8.66
CA ASP A 32 -8.77 20.63 7.97
C ASP A 32 -8.27 19.53 7.02
N TYR A 33 -7.14 19.73 6.34
CA TYR A 33 -6.54 18.71 5.48
C TYR A 33 -5.89 17.56 6.25
N LEU A 34 -5.40 17.82 7.47
CA LEU A 34 -4.94 16.76 8.36
C LEU A 34 -6.13 15.99 8.95
N ASP A 35 -7.20 16.69 9.35
CA ASP A 35 -8.42 16.08 9.86
C ASP A 35 -9.12 15.20 8.80
N TRP A 36 -9.02 15.57 7.51
CA TRP A 36 -9.49 14.73 6.41
C TRP A 36 -8.87 13.33 6.44
N ILE A 37 -7.58 13.22 6.74
CA ILE A 37 -6.86 11.92 6.80
C ILE A 37 -7.49 10.98 7.83
N PHE A 38 -8.02 11.54 8.93
CA PHE A 38 -8.59 10.81 10.06
C PHE A 38 -10.13 10.85 10.10
N SER A 39 -10.77 11.22 8.98
CA SER A 39 -12.24 11.26 8.91
C SER A 39 -12.87 9.88 9.05
N ASP A 40 -14.12 9.82 9.50
CA ASP A 40 -14.91 8.59 9.62
C ASP A 40 -16.24 8.75 8.85
N PRO A 41 -16.51 7.95 7.79
CA PRO A 41 -15.64 6.88 7.27
C PRO A 41 -14.32 7.41 6.70
N ALA A 42 -13.27 6.59 6.79
CA ALA A 42 -11.95 6.91 6.26
C ALA A 42 -12.02 7.23 4.76
N PRO A 43 -11.27 8.26 4.27
CA PRO A 43 -11.28 8.60 2.85
C PRO A 43 -10.86 7.41 2.00
N LYS A 44 -11.48 7.23 0.83
CA LYS A 44 -11.20 6.05 0.00
C LYS A 44 -9.73 6.02 -0.44
N MET A 45 -9.12 7.19 -0.64
CA MET A 45 -7.70 7.29 -0.97
C MET A 45 -6.80 6.76 0.17
N VAL A 46 -7.14 7.07 1.42
CA VAL A 46 -6.37 6.60 2.60
C VAL A 46 -6.54 5.09 2.76
N ASN A 47 -7.77 4.60 2.63
CA ASN A 47 -8.06 3.16 2.64
C ASN A 47 -7.36 2.43 1.50
N ALA A 48 -7.35 2.99 0.30
CA ALA A 48 -6.65 2.41 -0.85
C ALA A 48 -5.16 2.26 -0.57
N MET A 49 -4.52 3.27 0.03
CA MET A 49 -3.12 3.17 0.43
C MET A 49 -2.88 2.03 1.42
N SER A 50 -3.74 1.88 2.43
CA SER A 50 -3.65 0.79 3.41
C SER A 50 -3.85 -0.58 2.79
N ILE A 51 -4.85 -0.75 1.92
CA ILE A 51 -5.14 -2.02 1.26
C ILE A 51 -3.99 -2.41 0.33
N VAL A 52 -3.56 -1.52 -0.56
CA VAL A 52 -2.44 -1.77 -1.48
C VAL A 52 -1.18 -2.13 -0.69
N GLY A 53 -0.82 -1.31 0.30
CA GLY A 53 0.37 -1.53 1.11
C GLY A 53 0.33 -2.83 1.91
N ARG A 54 -0.80 -3.14 2.57
CA ARG A 54 -0.89 -4.31 3.45
C ARG A 54 -1.01 -5.61 2.69
N VAL A 55 -1.94 -5.68 1.74
CA VAL A 55 -2.23 -6.92 1.03
C VAL A 55 -1.06 -7.32 0.13
N MET A 56 -0.45 -6.35 -0.57
CA MET A 56 0.73 -6.67 -1.39
C MET A 56 1.94 -7.05 -0.54
N ASN A 57 2.16 -6.42 0.61
CA ASN A 57 3.21 -6.84 1.55
C ASN A 57 3.00 -8.28 2.04
N ASP A 58 1.77 -8.65 2.41
CA ASP A 58 1.47 -10.00 2.88
C ASP A 58 1.69 -11.06 1.80
N ILE A 59 1.26 -10.78 0.57
CA ILE A 59 1.52 -11.65 -0.59
C ILE A 59 3.02 -11.77 -0.85
N ALA A 60 3.76 -10.66 -0.81
CA ALA A 60 5.21 -10.64 -0.98
C ALA A 60 5.93 -11.42 0.13
N TYR A 61 5.50 -11.26 1.38
CA TYR A 61 6.02 -12.02 2.52
C TYR A 61 5.73 -13.51 2.37
N HIS A 62 4.52 -13.91 1.96
CA HIS A 62 4.16 -15.31 1.75
C HIS A 62 5.10 -16.00 0.75
N LYS A 63 5.44 -15.30 -0.33
CA LYS A 63 6.34 -15.80 -1.39
C LYS A 63 7.82 -15.76 -0.99
N SER A 64 8.17 -15.09 0.10
CA SER A 64 9.55 -14.86 0.50
C SER A 64 10.24 -16.13 1.05
N ASP A 65 11.57 -16.18 0.89
CA ASP A 65 12.38 -17.25 1.45
C ASP A 65 12.33 -17.27 2.98
N LYS A 66 12.10 -16.13 3.64
CA LYS A 66 11.90 -16.03 5.09
C LYS A 66 10.68 -16.83 5.54
N ARG A 67 9.57 -16.74 4.81
CA ARG A 67 8.39 -17.58 5.08
C ARG A 67 8.74 -19.05 4.85
N ARG A 68 9.40 -19.37 3.73
CA ARG A 68 9.80 -20.75 3.38
C ARG A 68 10.79 -21.37 4.36
N SER A 69 11.61 -20.57 5.03
CA SER A 69 12.53 -21.03 6.07
C SER A 69 11.85 -21.32 7.42
N GLY A 70 10.51 -21.31 7.47
CA GLY A 70 9.72 -21.68 8.64
C GLY A 70 9.43 -20.53 9.61
N CYS A 71 9.84 -19.29 9.30
CA CYS A 71 9.39 -18.12 10.05
C CYS A 71 7.97 -17.78 9.59
N ILE A 72 6.97 -18.33 10.28
CA ILE A 72 5.54 -18.09 9.99
C ILE A 72 5.03 -16.97 10.89
N VAL A 73 4.62 -15.86 10.29
CA VAL A 73 3.85 -14.80 10.95
C VAL A 73 2.44 -14.75 10.38
N ALA A 74 1.50 -14.15 11.12
CA ALA A 74 0.16 -13.91 10.61
C ALA A 74 0.20 -12.92 9.45
N SER A 75 -0.34 -13.32 8.31
CA SER A 75 -0.45 -12.54 7.09
C SER A 75 -1.85 -12.79 6.50
N ALA A 76 -2.35 -11.89 5.64
CA ALA A 76 -3.64 -12.07 4.98
C ALA A 76 -3.74 -13.41 4.25
N VAL A 77 -2.66 -13.88 3.58
CA VAL A 77 -2.64 -15.15 2.84
C VAL A 77 -2.83 -16.33 3.80
N GLU A 78 -2.03 -16.41 4.87
CA GLU A 78 -2.08 -17.43 5.90
C GLU A 78 -3.44 -17.44 6.61
N CYS A 79 -3.97 -16.26 6.92
CA CYS A 79 -5.27 -16.11 7.56
C CYS A 79 -6.41 -16.54 6.63
N TYR A 80 -6.30 -16.29 5.33
CA TYR A 80 -7.30 -16.70 4.33
C TYR A 80 -7.30 -18.22 4.16
N ILE A 81 -6.13 -18.82 3.91
CA ILE A 81 -5.97 -20.29 3.77
C ILE A 81 -6.50 -20.99 5.02
N LYS A 82 -6.14 -20.52 6.22
CA LYS A 82 -6.59 -21.12 7.47
C LYS A 82 -8.10 -21.03 7.67
N GLN A 83 -8.73 -19.91 7.31
CA GLN A 83 -10.16 -19.70 7.53
C GLN A 83 -11.03 -20.47 6.52
N PHE A 84 -10.60 -20.54 5.27
CA PHE A 84 -11.43 -21.07 4.18
C PHE A 84 -10.97 -22.44 3.67
N GLY A 85 -9.84 -22.97 4.16
CA GLY A 85 -9.25 -24.21 3.63
C GLY A 85 -8.80 -24.09 2.17
N ALA A 86 -8.60 -22.85 1.69
CA ALA A 86 -8.27 -22.55 0.32
C ALA A 86 -6.83 -22.95 -0.03
N THR A 87 -6.57 -23.14 -1.32
CA THR A 87 -5.20 -23.23 -1.83
C THR A 87 -4.49 -21.88 -1.77
N GLU A 88 -3.17 -21.88 -1.88
CA GLU A 88 -2.38 -20.65 -1.97
C GLU A 88 -2.80 -19.79 -3.16
N GLU A 89 -3.03 -20.41 -4.32
CA GLU A 89 -3.45 -19.71 -5.54
C GLU A 89 -4.81 -19.03 -5.37
N GLU A 90 -5.80 -19.74 -4.82
CA GLU A 90 -7.12 -19.17 -4.52
C GLU A 90 -7.01 -18.00 -3.54
N ALA A 91 -6.23 -18.16 -2.47
CA ALA A 91 -6.03 -17.09 -1.50
C ALA A 91 -5.41 -15.83 -2.13
N ILE A 92 -4.35 -15.98 -2.93
CA ILE A 92 -3.68 -14.86 -3.60
C ILE A 92 -4.62 -14.19 -4.61
N ASN A 93 -5.39 -14.97 -5.38
CA ASN A 93 -6.34 -14.44 -6.36
C ASN A 93 -7.45 -13.63 -5.68
N GLU A 94 -8.02 -14.14 -4.58
CA GLU A 94 -9.06 -13.45 -3.82
C GLU A 94 -8.53 -12.17 -3.14
N LEU A 95 -7.30 -12.22 -2.61
CA LEU A 95 -6.64 -11.05 -2.01
C LEU A 95 -6.23 -9.99 -3.04
N THR A 96 -6.02 -10.36 -4.29
CA THR A 96 -5.70 -9.38 -5.35
C THR A 96 -6.91 -8.53 -5.73
N LYS A 97 -8.14 -9.04 -5.58
CA LYS A 97 -9.37 -8.29 -5.90
C LYS A 97 -9.51 -6.97 -5.13
N PRO A 98 -9.40 -6.92 -3.78
CA PRO A 98 -9.48 -5.66 -3.05
C PRO A 98 -8.35 -4.69 -3.41
N VAL A 99 -7.19 -5.17 -3.88
CA VAL A 99 -6.12 -4.28 -4.41
C VAL A 99 -6.57 -3.60 -5.71
N VAL A 100 -7.23 -4.35 -6.61
CA VAL A 100 -7.80 -3.78 -7.84
C VAL A 100 -8.90 -2.78 -7.53
N ASP A 101 -9.78 -3.09 -6.57
CA ASP A 101 -10.85 -2.18 -6.17
C ASP A 101 -10.31 -0.93 -5.46
N ALA A 102 -9.28 -1.07 -4.61
CA ALA A 102 -8.55 0.06 -4.02
C ALA A 102 -7.96 1.01 -5.09
N TRP A 103 -7.46 0.48 -6.21
CA TRP A 103 -7.02 1.32 -7.32
C TRP A 103 -8.16 2.08 -8.01
N LYS A 104 -9.34 1.48 -8.13
CA LYS A 104 -10.53 2.17 -8.67
C LYS A 104 -10.97 3.29 -7.73
N ASP A 105 -11.00 3.02 -6.44
CA ASP A 105 -11.31 4.00 -5.39
C ASP A 105 -10.32 5.16 -5.38
N ALA A 106 -9.01 4.88 -5.46
CA ALA A 106 -7.98 5.92 -5.56
C ALA A 106 -8.16 6.79 -6.81
N ASN A 107 -8.52 6.19 -7.95
CA ASN A 107 -8.80 6.93 -9.18
C ASN A 107 -10.06 7.79 -9.07
N GLU A 108 -11.14 7.27 -8.49
CA GLU A 108 -12.38 8.02 -8.24
C GLU A 108 -12.11 9.21 -7.33
N GLU A 109 -11.38 9.02 -6.24
CA GLU A 109 -11.08 10.10 -5.28
C GLU A 109 -10.12 11.13 -5.86
N CYS A 110 -9.24 10.74 -6.78
CA CYS A 110 -8.51 11.70 -7.58
C CYS A 110 -9.44 12.56 -8.44
N LEU A 111 -10.54 12.04 -8.98
CA LEU A 111 -11.44 12.83 -9.81
C LEU A 111 -12.41 13.67 -8.98
N HIS A 112 -12.85 13.14 -7.83
CA HIS A 112 -13.94 13.67 -7.02
C HIS A 112 -13.53 13.86 -5.56
N THR A 113 -12.80 14.93 -5.26
CA THR A 113 -12.42 15.29 -3.90
C THR A 113 -12.41 16.81 -3.69
N SER A 114 -12.70 17.25 -2.46
CA SER A 114 -12.49 18.62 -2.01
C SER A 114 -11.03 18.91 -1.64
N ILE A 115 -10.19 17.87 -1.58
CA ILE A 115 -8.77 17.99 -1.26
C ILE A 115 -8.01 18.60 -2.43
N PRO A 116 -7.15 19.60 -2.18
CA PRO A 116 -6.42 20.23 -3.27
C PRO A 116 -5.50 19.27 -4.01
N ARG A 117 -5.32 19.55 -5.30
CA ARG A 117 -4.53 18.74 -6.23
C ARG A 117 -3.13 18.35 -5.73
N PRO A 118 -2.31 19.25 -5.14
CA PRO A 118 -0.99 18.89 -4.64
C PRO A 118 -1.02 17.81 -3.55
N LEU A 119 -2.03 17.83 -2.67
CA LEU A 119 -2.14 16.90 -1.55
C LEU A 119 -2.66 15.53 -2.01
N ILE A 120 -3.75 15.49 -2.78
CA ILE A 120 -4.29 14.22 -3.26
C ILE A 120 -3.29 13.50 -4.19
N THR A 121 -2.56 14.25 -5.01
CA THR A 121 -1.50 13.71 -5.87
C THR A 121 -0.34 13.16 -5.03
N ARG A 122 0.00 13.79 -3.90
CA ARG A 122 1.01 13.27 -2.98
C ARG A 122 0.61 11.91 -2.42
N VAL A 123 -0.64 11.75 -1.99
CA VAL A 123 -1.13 10.45 -1.51
C VAL A 123 -1.11 9.41 -2.63
N LEU A 124 -1.59 9.75 -3.83
CA LEU A 124 -1.53 8.85 -4.99
C LEU A 124 -0.09 8.36 -5.28
N TYR A 125 0.92 9.22 -5.17
CA TYR A 125 2.31 8.80 -5.34
C TYR A 125 2.77 7.83 -4.25
N LEU A 126 2.32 7.98 -3.01
CA LEU A 126 2.60 7.01 -1.96
C LEU A 126 1.94 5.65 -2.26
N VAL A 127 0.71 5.64 -2.76
CA VAL A 127 0.03 4.40 -3.21
C VAL A 127 0.85 3.72 -4.31
N ARG A 128 1.31 4.48 -5.31
CA ARG A 128 2.17 3.97 -6.39
C ARG A 128 3.48 3.42 -5.86
N VAL A 129 4.17 4.14 -4.98
CA VAL A 129 5.41 3.66 -4.37
C VAL A 129 5.16 2.36 -3.61
N ASN A 130 4.13 2.28 -2.77
CA ASN A 130 3.80 1.02 -2.08
C ASN A 130 3.59 -0.14 -3.06
N HIS A 131 2.87 0.10 -4.16
CA HIS A 131 2.67 -0.91 -5.19
C HIS A 131 3.98 -1.37 -5.82
N GLU A 132 4.81 -0.42 -6.31
CA GLU A 132 6.10 -0.72 -6.95
C GLU A 132 7.05 -1.45 -5.98
N MET A 133 7.07 -1.06 -4.71
CA MET A 133 7.91 -1.68 -3.69
C MET A 133 7.54 -3.14 -3.41
N TYR A 134 6.31 -3.56 -3.72
CA TYR A 134 5.83 -4.93 -3.51
C TYR A 134 5.57 -5.72 -4.80
N LEU A 135 5.74 -5.10 -5.97
CA LEU A 135 5.36 -5.68 -7.27
C LEU A 135 6.05 -7.02 -7.54
N GLU A 136 7.37 -7.07 -7.33
CA GLU A 136 8.21 -8.25 -7.57
C GLU A 136 8.53 -9.05 -6.29
N GLY A 137 7.94 -8.67 -5.15
CA GLY A 137 8.27 -9.19 -3.82
C GLY A 137 8.58 -8.06 -2.83
N ASP A 138 9.10 -8.38 -1.65
CA ASP A 138 9.32 -7.38 -0.59
C ASP A 138 10.59 -6.56 -0.87
N GLY A 139 10.44 -5.49 -1.65
CA GLY A 139 11.53 -4.57 -2.00
C GLY A 139 12.06 -3.75 -0.82
N PHE A 140 11.31 -3.61 0.28
CA PHE A 140 11.80 -2.96 1.49
C PHE A 140 12.85 -3.81 2.20
N THR A 141 12.63 -5.12 2.26
CA THR A 141 13.59 -6.06 2.86
C THR A 141 14.64 -6.55 1.86
N GLN A 142 14.29 -6.66 0.57
CA GLN A 142 15.14 -7.18 -0.50
C GLN A 142 15.40 -6.09 -1.56
N ALA A 143 16.23 -5.10 -1.21
CA ALA A 143 16.52 -3.95 -2.07
C ALA A 143 17.07 -4.30 -3.47
N THR A 144 17.61 -5.51 -3.67
CA THR A 144 18.06 -5.99 -4.98
C THR A 144 16.94 -6.07 -6.00
N LEU A 145 15.69 -6.28 -5.56
CA LEU A 145 14.51 -6.28 -6.43
C LEU A 145 14.26 -4.91 -7.10
N LEU A 146 14.76 -3.84 -6.49
CA LEU A 146 14.55 -2.46 -6.93
C LEU A 146 15.74 -1.87 -7.67
N LYS A 147 16.82 -2.66 -7.86
CA LYS A 147 18.10 -2.16 -8.36
C LYS A 147 17.95 -1.43 -9.71
N ASP A 148 17.19 -2.01 -10.63
CA ASP A 148 17.01 -1.45 -11.97
C ASP A 148 16.12 -0.19 -11.95
N LEU A 149 15.07 -0.20 -11.11
CA LEU A 149 14.22 0.97 -10.88
C LEU A 149 15.02 2.14 -10.30
N ILE A 150 15.83 1.88 -9.27
CA ILE A 150 16.69 2.90 -8.64
C ILE A 150 17.73 3.39 -9.65
N ALA A 151 18.37 2.48 -10.39
CA ALA A 151 19.34 2.86 -11.41
C ALA A 151 18.71 3.78 -12.47
N SER A 152 17.50 3.46 -12.94
CA SER A 152 16.78 4.30 -13.91
C SER A 152 16.33 5.64 -13.34
N LEU A 153 15.98 5.71 -12.06
CA LEU A 153 15.41 6.92 -11.46
C LEU A 153 16.46 7.94 -11.03
N VAL A 154 17.61 7.49 -10.50
CA VAL A 154 18.59 8.38 -9.84
C VAL A 154 20.04 8.22 -10.32
N ILE A 155 20.38 7.20 -11.11
CA ILE A 155 21.76 6.94 -11.55
C ILE A 155 21.94 7.25 -13.04
N ASN A 156 21.05 6.71 -13.89
CA ASN A 156 21.19 6.75 -15.33
C ASN A 156 20.33 7.89 -15.91
N PRO A 157 20.95 8.97 -16.43
CA PRO A 157 20.18 10.04 -17.07
C PRO A 157 19.56 9.55 -18.38
N VAL A 158 18.41 10.15 -18.73
CA VAL A 158 17.81 9.95 -20.06
C VAL A 158 18.74 10.58 -21.10
N PRO A 159 19.14 9.86 -22.16
CA PRO A 159 19.92 10.44 -23.25
C PRO A 159 19.20 11.65 -23.86
N LEU A 160 19.94 12.73 -24.10
CA LEU A 160 19.46 13.93 -24.80
C LEU A 160 19.46 13.74 -26.31
#